data_AF-H2J934-F1
#
_entry.id   AF-H2J934-F1
#
_cell.length_a   1.000
_cell.length_b   1.000
_cell.length_c   1.000
_cell.angle_alpha   90.00
_cell.angle_beta   90.00
_cell.angle_gamma   90.00
#
_symmetry.space_group_name_H-M   'P 1'
#
loop_
_entity.id
_entity.type
_entity.pdbx_description
1 polymer ?
#
loop_
_entity_poly.entity_id
_entity_poly.type
_entity_poly.pdbx_seq_one_letter_code
_entity_poly.pdbx_strand_id
1 'polypeptide(L)' 'MNNCCCNKFFSLSPSELTLLATIISLAVAEELDNCQRNVFGNFLTSVAQNILTFDAQDSCLQEQNK' A
#
# COMPACT_ATOMS: atom_id res chain seq x y z
N MET A 1 1.73 -13.29 20.38
CA MET A 1 0.33 -13.15 19.93
C MET A 1 -0.18 -11.78 20.37
N ASN A 2 -0.87 -11.06 19.48
CA ASN A 2 -1.45 -9.71 19.59
C ASN A 2 -0.68 -8.56 18.91
N ASN A 3 -0.49 -8.64 17.59
CA ASN A 3 -0.39 -7.48 16.70
C ASN A 3 -1.74 -7.28 16.00
N CYS A 4 -2.80 -7.00 16.75
CA CYS A 4 -4.04 -6.58 16.11
C CYS A 4 -3.75 -5.27 15.37
N CYS A 5 -4.17 -5.21 14.11
CA CYS A 5 -4.21 -4.02 13.27
C CYS A 5 -5.23 -2.99 13.81
N CYS A 6 -5.14 -2.65 15.09
CA CYS A 6 -6.17 -1.92 15.84
C CYS A 6 -6.27 -0.42 15.49
N ASN A 7 -5.66 -0.02 14.37
CA ASN A 7 -5.78 1.32 13.82
C ASN A 7 -6.96 1.33 12.83
N LYS A 8 -7.76 2.40 12.86
CA LYS A 8 -8.97 2.60 12.04
C LYS A 8 -8.76 2.39 10.54
N PHE A 9 -7.59 2.69 10.01
CA PHE A 9 -7.21 2.46 8.62
C PHE A 9 -7.11 0.96 8.31
N PHE A 10 -6.43 0.19 9.16
CA PHE A 10 -6.25 -1.24 8.95
C PHE A 10 -7.47 -2.08 9.35
N SER A 11 -8.50 -1.46 9.93
CA SER A 11 -9.82 -2.08 10.14
C SER A 11 -10.76 -1.95 8.93
N LEU A 12 -10.40 -1.18 7.91
CA LEU A 12 -11.20 -1.04 6.69
C LEU A 12 -11.21 -2.36 5.91
N SER A 13 -12.35 -2.68 5.31
CA SER A 13 -12.47 -3.80 4.37
C SER A 13 -11.65 -3.56 3.10
N PRO A 14 -11.30 -4.63 2.35
CA PRO A 14 -10.61 -4.49 1.06
C PRO A 14 -11.34 -3.57 0.07
N SER A 15 -12.68 -3.60 0.05
CA SER A 15 -13.50 -2.71 -0.78
C SER A 15 -13.39 -1.24 -0.36
N GLU A 16 -13.37 -0.96 0.95
CA GLU A 16 -13.22 0.41 1.47
C GLU A 16 -11.83 0.96 1.19
N LEU A 17 -10.78 0.14 1.36
CA LEU A 17 -9.41 0.53 1.01
C LEU A 17 -9.26 0.80 -0.48
N THR A 18 -9.89 -0.01 -1.34
CA THR A 18 -9.88 0.18 -2.79
C THR A 18 -10.61 1.47 -3.19
N LEU A 19 -11.75 1.74 -2.58
CA LEU A 19 -12.49 2.98 -2.79
C LEU A 19 -11.68 4.20 -2.35
N LEU A 20 -11.07 4.14 -1.16
CA LEU A 20 -10.21 5.20 -0.64
C LEU A 20 -9.00 5.46 -1.55
N ALA A 21 -8.32 4.41 -2.01
CA ALA A 21 -7.21 4.53 -2.95
C ALA A 21 -7.64 5.20 -4.26
N THR A 22 -8.85 4.88 -4.75
CA THR A 22 -9.42 5.49 -5.96
C THR A 22 -9.69 6.98 -5.76
N ILE A 23 -10.33 7.36 -4.63
CA ILE A 23 -10.61 8.76 -4.30
C ILE A 23 -9.33 9.57 -4.19
N ILE A 24 -8.32 9.05 -3.48
CA ILE A 24 -7.03 9.72 -3.34
C ILE A 24 -6.35 9.86 -4.71
N SER A 25 -6.38 8.81 -5.54
CA SER A 25 -5.77 8.84 -6.87
C SER A 25 -6.42 9.87 -7.78
N LEU A 26 -7.75 10.03 -7.73
CA LEU A 26 -8.48 11.07 -8.46
C LEU A 26 -8.06 12.47 -7.99
N ALA A 27 -8.09 12.72 -6.68
CA ALA A 27 -7.72 14.02 -6.12
C ALA A 27 -6.26 14.40 -6.46
N VAL A 28 -5.34 13.44 -6.44
CA VAL A 28 -3.95 13.66 -6.86
C VAL A 28 -3.85 13.89 -8.37
N ALA A 29 -4.63 13.16 -9.16
CA ALA A 29 -4.56 13.26 -10.62
C ALA A 29 -5.05 14.62 -11.14
N GLU A 30 -5.98 15.27 -10.45
CA GLU A 30 -6.48 16.61 -10.80
C GLU A 30 -5.41 17.70 -10.68
N GLU A 31 -4.45 17.53 -9.77
CA GLU A 31 -3.41 18.54 -9.46
C GLU A 31 -2.11 18.34 -10.26
N LEU A 32 -1.95 17.21 -10.94
CA LEU A 32 -0.69 16.82 -11.60
C LEU A 32 -0.87 16.68 -13.11
N ASP A 33 0.12 17.11 -13.89
CA ASP A 33 0.14 16.86 -15.33
C ASP A 33 0.46 15.39 -15.69
N ASN A 34 0.39 15.04 -16.98
CA ASN A 34 0.65 13.68 -17.47
C ASN A 34 2.03 13.11 -17.07
N CYS A 35 3.08 13.93 -17.16
CA CYS A 35 4.44 13.53 -16.83
C CYS A 35 4.58 13.33 -15.32
N GLN A 36 4.08 14.29 -14.54
CA GLN A 36 4.11 14.23 -13.08
C GLN A 36 3.35 13.02 -12.54
N ARG A 37 2.15 12.73 -13.07
CA ARG A 37 1.37 11.53 -12.70
C ARG A 37 2.13 10.24 -13.01
N ASN A 38 2.82 10.17 -14.14
CA ASN A 38 3.62 8.99 -14.50
C ASN A 38 4.77 8.77 -13.51
N VAL A 39 5.55 9.82 -13.22
CA VAL A 39 6.66 9.75 -12.27
C VAL A 39 6.16 9.39 -10.87
N PHE A 40 5.13 10.07 -10.39
CA PHE A 40 4.58 9.85 -9.05
C PHE A 40 3.92 8.48 -8.89
N GLY A 41 3.16 8.04 -9.89
CA GLY A 41 2.54 6.72 -9.90
C GLY A 41 3.57 5.58 -9.89
N ASN A 42 4.65 5.71 -10.68
CA ASN A 42 5.76 4.76 -10.65
C ASN A 42 6.44 4.74 -9.28
N PHE A 43 6.67 5.90 -8.66
CA PHE A 43 7.21 5.98 -7.30
C PHE A 43 6.32 5.26 -6.28
N LEU A 44 5.02 5.54 -6.24
CA LEU A 44 4.08 4.89 -5.33
C LEU A 44 4.01 3.37 -5.55
N THR A 45 4.08 2.94 -6.82
CA THR A 45 4.13 1.52 -7.19
C THR A 45 5.38 0.84 -6.61
N SER A 46 6.55 1.45 -6.76
CA SER A 46 7.79 0.92 -6.19
C SER A 46 7.77 0.87 -4.66
N VAL A 47 7.19 1.89 -4.00
CA VAL A 47 7.00 1.86 -2.54
C VAL A 47 6.14 0.66 -2.12
N ALA A 48 5.01 0.44 -2.79
CA ALA A 48 4.14 -0.70 -2.51
C ALA A 48 4.84 -2.05 -2.73
N GLN A 49 5.56 -2.20 -3.85
CA GLN A 49 6.34 -3.41 -4.16
C GLN A 49 7.41 -3.70 -3.10
N ASN A 50 8.12 -2.67 -2.63
CA ASN A 50 9.13 -2.82 -1.59
C ASN A 50 8.52 -3.28 -0.26
N ILE A 51 7.38 -2.70 0.15
CA ILE A 51 6.66 -3.11 1.37
C ILE A 51 6.26 -4.58 1.29
N LEU A 52 5.64 -5.00 0.18
CA LEU A 52 5.23 -6.38 -0.04
C LEU A 52 6.44 -7.34 -0.04
N THR A 53 7.56 -6.89 -0.57
CA THR A 53 8.82 -7.66 -0.57
C THR A 53 9.35 -7.85 0.85
N PHE A 54 9.32 -6.82 1.69
CA PHE A 54 9.76 -6.93 3.09
C PHE A 54 8.87 -7.88 3.90
N ASP A 55 7.55 -7.83 3.71
CA ASP A 55 6.61 -8.72 4.40
C ASP A 55 6.78 -10.19 3.98
N ALA A 56 7.01 -10.44 2.69
CA ALA A 56 7.33 -11.77 2.19
C ALA A 56 8.65 -12.29 2.77
N GLN A 57 9.68 -11.44 2.87
CA GLN A 57 10.95 -11.81 3.48
C GLN A 57 10.80 -12.15 4.97
N ASP A 58 10.04 -11.35 5.74
CA ASP A 58 9.79 -11.64 7.15
C ASP A 58 9.04 -12.97 7.34
N SER A 59 8.03 -13.22 6.50
CA SER A 59 7.27 -14.48 6.51
C SER A 59 8.18 -15.69 6.26
N CYS A 60 9.06 -15.63 5.26
CA CYS A 60 10.02 -16.70 4.97
C CYS A 60 11.00 -16.92 6.14
N LEU A 61 11.49 -15.86 6.78
CA LEU A 61 12.38 -15.98 7.94
C LEU A 61 11.65 -16.62 9.13
N GLN A 62 10.37 -16.31 9.35
CA GLN A 62 9.57 -16.94 10.40
C GLN A 62 9.29 -18.41 10.13
N GLU A 63 9.08 -18.80 8.87
CA GLU A 63 8.93 -20.22 8.48
C GLU A 63 10.21 -21.02 8.67
N GLN A 64 11.38 -20.45 8.36
CA GLN A 64 12.67 -21.13 8.56
C GLN A 64 13.05 -21.33 10.02
N ASN A 65 12.54 -20.47 10.92
CA ASN A 65 12.80 -20.53 12.36
C ASN A 65 11.74 -21.34 13.14
N LYS A 66 10.78 -21.96 12.46
CA LYS A 66 9.80 -22.91 13.03
C LYS A 66 10.27 -24.35 12.89
#